data_AF-A0A6G6K599-F1
#
_entry.id   AF-A0A6G6K599-F1
#
_cell.length_a   1.000
_cell.length_b   1.000
_cell.length_c   1.000
_cell.angle_alpha   90.00
_cell.angle_beta   90.00
_cell.angle_gamma   90.00
#
_symmetry.space_group_name_H-M   'P 1'
#
loop_
_entity.id
_entity.type
_entity.pdbx_description
1 polymer ?
#
loop_
_entity_poly.entity_id
_entity_poly.type
_entity_poly.pdbx_seq_one_letter_code
_entity_poly.pdbx_strand_id
1 'polypeptide(L)'
;METHVIPFTETLDPEPAVEPQFVLGSNRFVNICRQRGYPVFQSFPPHPIFYDAHHWLNRGRTMTWGELKKAAFDEPVFAKPYTEKFFTGRVISSVEDMEKVQLATSFIGDEDGERILVSAPVTLVQEARFFVIDGAIVTGSLYRDRGNVRYARLGQESNSWQRLARILEARFVDEAFVIDLGLTEHGWKIVEMNNINSAGIYDCDTNAIASALYGWHLSGRGTGTAGSEHQVAI
;
A
#
# COMPACT_ATOMS: atom_id res chain seq x y z
N MET A 1 -6.24 23.68 -29.45
CA MET A 1 -5.58 23.78 -28.14
C MET A 1 -4.61 22.62 -28.10
N GLU A 2 -3.32 22.88 -28.32
CA GLU A 2 -2.29 21.83 -28.30
C GLU A 2 -2.06 21.40 -26.85
N THR A 3 -2.33 20.14 -26.55
CA THR A 3 -2.00 19.56 -25.24
C THR A 3 -0.51 19.25 -25.25
N HIS A 4 0.29 20.10 -24.59
CA HIS A 4 1.68 19.78 -24.29
C HIS A 4 1.71 18.62 -23.30
N VAL A 5 1.91 17.40 -23.81
CA VAL A 5 2.25 16.26 -22.96
C VAL A 5 3.67 16.51 -22.48
N ILE A 6 3.83 16.84 -21.21
CA ILE A 6 5.16 16.92 -20.57
C ILE A 6 5.43 15.54 -19.94
N PRO A 7 6.28 14.70 -20.55
CA PRO A 7 6.56 13.39 -20.00
C PRO A 7 7.48 13.52 -18.78
N PHE A 8 7.15 12.82 -17.70
CA PHE A 8 8.00 12.63 -16.50
C PHE A 8 8.47 13.92 -15.81
N THR A 9 7.53 14.76 -15.36
CA THR A 9 7.85 15.96 -14.58
C THR A 9 8.03 15.63 -13.10
N GLU A 10 8.98 16.32 -12.46
CA GLU A 10 9.08 16.44 -10.99
C GLU A 10 8.53 17.80 -10.50
N THR A 11 7.99 18.58 -11.43
CA THR A 11 7.46 19.93 -11.21
C THR A 11 5.95 19.93 -11.30
N LEU A 12 5.29 20.65 -10.39
CA LEU A 12 3.88 21.00 -10.53
C LEU A 12 3.79 22.25 -11.40
N ASP A 13 3.20 22.12 -12.58
CA ASP A 13 3.01 23.24 -13.50
C ASP A 13 1.57 23.23 -14.06
N PRO A 14 0.73 24.23 -13.75
CA PRO A 14 1.03 25.35 -12.87
C PRO A 14 1.15 24.91 -11.41
N GLU A 15 1.87 25.71 -10.62
CA GLU A 15 1.87 25.57 -9.17
C GLU A 15 0.44 25.79 -8.61
N PRO A 16 0.03 25.06 -7.56
CA PRO A 16 -1.28 25.24 -6.96
C PRO A 16 -1.41 26.67 -6.42
N ALA A 17 -2.51 27.35 -6.77
CA ALA A 17 -2.77 28.71 -6.28
C ALA A 17 -3.09 28.76 -4.77
N VAL A 18 -3.42 27.62 -4.17
CA VAL A 18 -3.74 27.46 -2.75
C VAL A 18 -3.11 26.18 -2.22
N GLU A 19 -2.79 26.16 -0.93
CA GLU A 19 -2.30 24.95 -0.27
C GLU A 19 -3.39 23.87 -0.28
N PRO A 20 -3.09 22.65 -0.76
CA PRO A 20 -4.09 21.59 -0.85
C PRO A 20 -4.44 21.06 0.55
N GLN A 21 -5.73 20.88 0.83
CA GLN A 21 -6.20 20.22 2.06
C GLN A 21 -6.03 18.69 2.00
N PHE A 22 -6.10 18.13 0.79
CA PHE A 22 -5.90 16.71 0.52
C PHE A 22 -5.06 16.54 -0.73
N VAL A 23 -4.17 15.56 -0.70
CA VAL A 23 -3.37 15.15 -1.86
C VAL A 23 -3.81 13.75 -2.25
N LEU A 24 -4.38 13.59 -3.44
CA LEU A 24 -4.68 12.27 -4.02
C LEU A 24 -4.09 12.19 -5.43
N GLY A 25 -3.47 11.07 -5.80
CA GLY A 25 -2.93 10.88 -7.14
C GLY A 25 -1.87 9.78 -7.22
N SER A 26 -1.04 9.82 -8.26
CA SER A 26 0.03 8.82 -8.41
C SER A 26 1.06 8.91 -7.28
N ASN A 27 1.72 7.79 -6.94
CA ASN A 27 2.83 7.79 -5.97
C ASN A 27 3.90 8.87 -6.28
N ARG A 28 4.16 9.18 -7.56
CA ARG A 28 5.13 10.23 -7.92
C ARG A 28 4.62 11.60 -7.47
N PHE A 29 3.38 11.93 -7.80
CA PHE A 29 2.73 13.18 -7.39
C PHE A 29 2.69 13.31 -5.85
N VAL A 30 2.33 12.24 -5.15
CA VAL A 30 2.32 12.21 -3.68
C VAL A 30 3.71 12.43 -3.10
N ASN A 31 4.75 11.84 -3.69
CA ASN A 31 6.13 12.05 -3.23
C ASN A 31 6.60 13.50 -3.42
N ILE A 32 6.26 14.14 -4.55
CA ILE A 32 6.55 15.56 -4.79
C ILE A 32 5.84 16.42 -3.72
N CYS A 33 4.56 16.14 -3.45
CA CYS A 33 3.79 16.85 -2.42
C CYS A 33 4.40 16.66 -1.02
N ARG A 34 4.85 15.45 -0.68
CA ARG A 34 5.52 15.14 0.58
C ARG A 34 6.81 15.93 0.76
N GLN A 35 7.65 16.00 -0.27
CA GLN A 35 8.90 16.76 -0.24
C GLN A 35 8.67 18.27 -0.07
N ARG A 36 7.51 18.77 -0.50
CA ARG A 36 7.08 20.16 -0.35
C ARG A 36 6.36 20.45 0.96
N GLY A 37 6.14 19.45 1.81
CA GLY A 37 5.46 19.60 3.10
C GLY A 37 3.92 19.67 3.03
N TYR A 38 3.32 19.33 1.88
CA TYR A 38 1.86 19.26 1.77
C TYR A 38 1.29 18.10 2.58
N PRO A 39 0.02 18.19 3.03
CA PRO A 39 -0.61 17.17 3.88
C PRO A 39 -0.82 15.87 3.10
N VAL A 40 0.05 14.89 3.37
CA VAL A 40 -0.02 13.52 2.86
C VAL A 40 -0.14 12.57 4.04
N PHE A 41 -0.88 11.48 3.86
CA PHE A 41 -1.03 10.44 4.88
C PHE A 41 0.23 9.56 4.95
N GLN A 42 0.35 8.84 6.05
CA GLN A 42 1.48 7.96 6.31
C GLN A 42 1.58 6.85 5.25
N SER A 43 2.81 6.56 4.83
CA SER A 43 3.13 5.34 4.07
C SER A 43 3.44 4.20 5.04
N PHE A 44 3.12 2.97 4.66
CA PHE A 44 3.29 1.80 5.51
C PHE A 44 4.35 0.85 4.92
N PRO A 45 5.26 0.30 5.75
CA PRO A 45 6.16 -0.75 5.28
C PRO A 45 5.37 -2.04 4.96
N PRO A 46 5.92 -2.98 4.19
CA PRO A 46 5.26 -4.24 3.83
C PRO A 46 4.87 -5.15 5.00
N HIS A 47 5.55 -5.00 6.14
CA HIS A 47 5.26 -5.72 7.36
C HIS A 47 5.25 -4.76 8.56
N PRO A 48 4.24 -3.87 8.66
CA PRO A 48 4.12 -3.02 9.81
C PRO A 48 3.56 -3.83 10.98
N ILE A 49 4.22 -3.76 12.13
CA ILE A 49 3.82 -4.50 13.34
C ILE A 49 2.70 -3.71 14.05
N PHE A 50 1.56 -3.53 13.38
CA PHE A 50 0.40 -2.85 13.97
C PHE A 50 -0.65 -3.80 14.54
N TYR A 51 -0.75 -4.99 13.95
CA TYR A 51 -1.67 -6.04 14.36
C TYR A 51 -0.89 -7.32 14.62
N ASP A 52 -1.45 -8.19 15.45
CA ASP A 52 -0.86 -9.49 15.75
C ASP A 52 -0.50 -10.26 14.47
N ALA A 53 0.64 -10.95 14.52
CA ALA A 53 1.19 -11.67 13.38
C ALA A 53 0.18 -12.63 12.72
N HIS A 54 -0.80 -13.15 13.47
CA HIS A 54 -1.84 -14.07 12.96
C HIS A 54 -2.86 -13.44 12.02
N HIS A 55 -2.93 -12.12 11.96
CA HIS A 55 -3.70 -11.40 10.96
C HIS A 55 -2.97 -11.28 9.63
N TRP A 56 -1.64 -11.24 9.62
CA TRP A 56 -0.83 -11.02 8.41
C TRP A 56 -0.67 -12.29 7.57
N LEU A 57 -0.65 -12.09 6.24
CA LEU A 57 -0.41 -13.15 5.25
C LEU A 57 1.05 -13.60 5.29
N ASN A 58 1.95 -12.67 5.02
CA ASN A 58 3.37 -12.95 4.89
C ASN A 58 4.07 -12.69 6.23
N ARG A 59 4.66 -13.74 6.79
CA ARG A 59 5.60 -13.66 7.90
C ARG A 59 6.95 -14.12 7.41
N GLY A 60 7.70 -13.15 6.88
CA GLY A 60 8.99 -13.40 6.28
C GLY A 60 10.14 -12.99 7.18
N ARG A 61 11.34 -13.36 6.76
CA ARG A 61 12.56 -12.69 7.19
C ARG A 61 12.78 -11.44 6.35
N THR A 62 13.48 -10.46 6.90
CA THR A 62 13.98 -9.33 6.13
C THR A 62 15.43 -9.59 5.77
N MET A 63 15.82 -9.29 4.54
CA MET A 63 17.20 -9.26 4.07
C MET A 63 17.40 -8.07 3.13
N THR A 64 18.63 -7.74 2.82
CA THR A 64 18.96 -6.70 1.85
C THR A 64 18.84 -7.22 0.41
N TRP A 65 18.69 -6.31 -0.54
CA TRP A 65 18.69 -6.63 -1.96
C TRP A 65 19.99 -7.28 -2.41
N GLY A 66 21.13 -6.79 -1.92
CA GLY A 66 22.44 -7.38 -2.18
C GLY A 66 22.58 -8.83 -1.66
N GLU A 67 21.95 -9.15 -0.53
CA GLU A 67 21.85 -10.52 -0.01
C GLU A 67 20.91 -11.37 -0.87
N LEU A 68 19.74 -10.84 -1.25
CA LEU A 68 18.77 -11.57 -2.07
C LEU A 68 19.36 -11.98 -3.42
N LYS A 69 20.14 -11.10 -4.07
CA LYS A 69 20.82 -11.39 -5.34
C LYS A 69 21.81 -12.57 -5.26
N LYS A 70 22.37 -12.83 -4.08
CA LYS A 70 23.34 -13.89 -3.82
C LYS A 70 22.69 -15.13 -3.20
N ALA A 71 21.43 -15.04 -2.80
CA ALA A 71 20.71 -16.12 -2.15
C ALA A 71 20.36 -17.21 -3.17
N ALA A 72 20.58 -18.46 -2.77
CA ALA A 72 19.98 -19.62 -3.39
C ALA A 72 18.82 -20.09 -2.52
N PHE A 73 17.67 -20.36 -3.15
CA PHE A 73 16.51 -20.91 -2.48
C PHE A 73 16.22 -22.29 -3.07
N ASP A 74 16.05 -23.28 -2.20
CA ASP A 74 15.66 -24.64 -2.60
C ASP A 74 14.18 -24.70 -3.02
N GLU A 75 13.38 -23.76 -2.52
CA GLU A 75 11.95 -23.64 -2.77
C GLU A 75 11.59 -22.22 -3.25
N PRO A 76 10.50 -22.03 -4.00
CA PRO A 76 10.05 -20.71 -4.41
C PRO A 76 9.80 -19.79 -3.20
N VAL A 77 10.17 -18.52 -3.33
CA VAL A 77 9.95 -17.50 -2.28
C VAL A 77 9.16 -16.32 -2.81
N PHE A 78 8.32 -15.73 -1.97
CA PHE A 78 7.75 -14.41 -2.24
C PHE A 78 8.72 -13.34 -1.74
N ALA A 79 9.07 -12.40 -2.61
CA ALA A 79 9.92 -11.26 -2.30
C ALA A 79 9.15 -9.95 -2.51
N LYS A 80 9.23 -9.03 -1.55
CA LYS A 80 8.61 -7.70 -1.63
C LYS A 80 9.52 -6.62 -1.00
N PRO A 81 9.84 -5.54 -1.71
CA PRO A 81 10.69 -4.47 -1.17
C PRO A 81 9.93 -3.59 -0.20
N TYR A 82 10.67 -2.90 0.67
CA TYR A 82 10.12 -1.93 1.61
C TYR A 82 9.83 -0.61 0.93
N THR A 83 10.68 -0.20 0.00
CA THR A 83 10.50 1.00 -0.79
C THR A 83 9.54 0.74 -1.94
N GLU A 84 8.47 1.52 -1.98
CA GLU A 84 7.52 1.50 -3.10
C GLU A 84 8.26 1.75 -4.43
N LYS A 85 7.88 0.99 -5.46
CA LYS A 85 8.45 1.05 -6.83
C LYS A 85 9.88 0.54 -7.01
N PHE A 86 10.51 -0.04 -5.99
CA PHE A 86 11.76 -0.78 -6.23
C PHE A 86 11.49 -1.96 -7.18
N PHE A 87 10.54 -2.83 -6.82
CA PHE A 87 9.86 -3.75 -7.73
C PHE A 87 8.51 -4.18 -7.15
N THR A 88 7.62 -4.69 -7.99
CA THR A 88 6.33 -5.26 -7.52
C THR A 88 6.57 -6.61 -6.85
N GLY A 89 6.07 -6.77 -5.62
CA GLY A 89 6.21 -8.02 -4.87
C GLY A 89 5.75 -9.23 -5.68
N ARG A 90 6.56 -10.29 -5.67
CA ARG A 90 6.37 -11.45 -6.56
C ARG A 90 7.04 -12.71 -6.06
N VAL A 91 6.65 -13.84 -6.64
CA VAL A 91 7.31 -15.12 -6.43
C VAL A 91 8.56 -15.21 -7.30
N ILE A 92 9.66 -15.62 -6.68
CA ILE A 92 10.94 -15.96 -7.31
C ILE A 92 11.07 -17.48 -7.22
N SER A 93 10.99 -18.15 -8.37
CA SER A 93 11.05 -19.62 -8.48
C SER A 93 12.22 -20.10 -9.33
N SER A 94 12.95 -19.17 -9.94
CA SER A 94 13.98 -19.45 -10.93
C SER A 94 14.99 -18.32 -11.01
N VAL A 95 16.14 -18.60 -11.64
CA VAL A 95 17.14 -17.57 -11.99
C VAL A 95 16.53 -16.52 -12.93
N GLU A 96 15.68 -16.94 -13.88
CA GLU A 96 15.02 -16.02 -14.82
C GLU A 96 14.08 -15.04 -14.09
N ASP A 97 13.35 -15.50 -13.06
CA ASP A 97 12.55 -14.59 -12.22
C ASP A 97 13.44 -13.56 -11.53
N MET A 98 14.60 -13.98 -11.04
CA MET A 98 15.55 -13.10 -10.39
C MET A 98 16.12 -12.06 -11.35
N GLU A 99 16.51 -12.47 -12.55
CA GLU A 99 16.98 -11.57 -13.62
C GLU A 99 15.91 -10.53 -13.99
N LYS A 100 14.63 -10.92 -14.07
CA LYS A 100 13.53 -9.97 -14.32
C LYS A 100 13.41 -8.91 -13.23
N VAL A 101 13.65 -9.28 -11.95
CA VAL A 101 13.63 -8.30 -10.86
C VAL A 101 14.83 -7.38 -10.95
N GLN A 102 16.03 -7.92 -11.18
CA GLN A 102 17.24 -7.11 -11.34
C GLN A 102 17.12 -6.12 -12.51
N LEU A 103 16.53 -6.55 -13.63
CA LEU A 103 16.29 -5.65 -14.76
C LEU A 103 15.33 -4.51 -14.38
N ALA A 104 14.27 -4.82 -13.62
CA ALA A 104 13.31 -3.81 -13.17
C ALA A 104 13.92 -2.79 -12.19
N THR A 105 14.94 -3.18 -11.42
CA THR A 105 15.61 -2.31 -10.44
C THR A 105 16.85 -1.61 -10.99
N SER A 106 17.40 -2.05 -12.13
CA SER A 106 18.70 -1.62 -12.68
C SER A 106 18.89 -0.10 -12.88
N PHE A 107 17.81 0.67 -12.94
CA PHE A 107 17.85 2.14 -13.07
C PHE A 107 17.89 2.87 -11.71
N ILE A 108 17.84 2.13 -10.60
CA ILE A 108 17.84 2.64 -9.22
C ILE A 108 19.27 2.51 -8.69
N GLY A 109 19.97 3.65 -8.55
CA GLY A 109 21.35 3.66 -8.04
C GLY A 109 21.44 3.31 -6.55
N ASP A 110 22.56 2.68 -6.15
CA ASP A 110 22.90 2.26 -4.78
C ASP A 110 21.81 1.40 -4.09
N GLU A 111 21.39 0.34 -4.79
CA GLU A 111 20.25 -0.50 -4.44
C GLU A 111 20.53 -1.63 -3.44
N ASP A 112 21.79 -1.98 -3.18
CA ASP A 112 22.12 -3.20 -2.43
C ASP A 112 21.59 -3.18 -0.98
N GLY A 113 21.45 -1.99 -0.39
CA GLY A 113 20.91 -1.80 0.96
C GLY A 113 19.39 -1.85 1.06
N GLU A 114 18.64 -1.90 -0.06
CA GLU A 114 17.18 -1.94 -0.04
C GLU A 114 16.68 -3.16 0.75
N ARG A 115 15.77 -2.93 1.70
CA ARG A 115 15.23 -4.00 2.54
C ARG A 115 14.15 -4.77 1.79
N ILE A 116 14.25 -6.09 1.81
CA ILE A 116 13.33 -7.00 1.15
C ILE A 116 12.71 -7.95 2.18
N LEU A 117 11.39 -7.99 2.23
CA LEU A 117 10.64 -9.06 2.89
C LEU A 117 10.70 -10.32 2.03
N VAL A 118 11.15 -11.42 2.60
CA VAL A 118 11.18 -12.74 1.96
C VAL A 118 10.40 -13.75 2.79
N SER A 119 9.36 -14.34 2.21
CA SER A 119 8.50 -15.33 2.86
C SER A 119 8.19 -16.52 1.93
N ALA A 120 7.60 -17.57 2.48
CA ALA A 120 6.96 -18.59 1.65
C ALA A 120 5.83 -17.94 0.82
N PRO A 121 5.65 -18.34 -0.46
CA PRO A 121 4.53 -17.87 -1.25
C PRO A 121 3.23 -18.45 -0.71
N VAL A 122 2.16 -17.65 -0.73
CA VAL A 122 0.83 -18.07 -0.31
C VAL A 122 -0.16 -17.88 -1.46
N THR A 123 -0.93 -18.91 -1.76
CA THR A 123 -1.98 -18.85 -2.78
C THR A 123 -3.19 -18.08 -2.26
N LEU A 124 -3.55 -17.01 -2.98
CA LEU A 124 -4.75 -16.22 -2.71
C LEU A 124 -5.89 -16.63 -3.63
N VAL A 125 -7.05 -16.88 -3.04
CA VAL A 125 -8.31 -17.15 -3.76
C VAL A 125 -8.98 -15.85 -4.13
N GLN A 126 -8.98 -14.85 -3.24
CA GLN A 126 -9.63 -13.56 -3.44
C GLN A 126 -8.79 -12.46 -2.82
N GLU A 127 -8.85 -11.26 -3.39
CA GLU A 127 -8.26 -10.06 -2.83
C GLU A 127 -9.29 -8.93 -2.77
N ALA A 128 -9.39 -8.31 -1.60
CA ALA A 128 -10.31 -7.23 -1.31
C ALA A 128 -9.58 -6.05 -0.71
N ARG A 129 -9.91 -4.84 -1.14
CA ARG A 129 -9.38 -3.58 -0.64
C ARG A 129 -10.43 -2.85 0.17
N PHE A 130 -10.03 -2.24 1.27
CA PHE A 130 -10.90 -1.43 2.11
C PHE A 130 -10.28 -0.07 2.40
N PHE A 131 -11.11 0.96 2.39
CA PHE A 131 -10.75 2.31 2.83
C PHE A 131 -11.22 2.48 4.27
N VAL A 132 -10.28 2.85 5.15
CA VAL A 132 -10.53 3.10 6.57
C VAL A 132 -10.21 4.56 6.86
N ILE A 133 -11.19 5.32 7.35
CA ILE A 133 -11.08 6.76 7.58
C ILE A 133 -11.79 7.09 8.90
N ASP A 134 -11.16 7.90 9.75
CA ASP A 134 -11.68 8.34 11.05
C ASP A 134 -12.26 7.20 11.90
N GLY A 135 -11.54 6.08 11.97
CA GLY A 135 -11.95 4.95 12.79
C GLY A 135 -13.10 4.11 12.21
N ALA A 136 -13.38 4.20 10.91
CA ALA A 136 -14.45 3.41 10.28
C ALA A 136 -14.03 2.81 8.94
N ILE A 137 -14.49 1.59 8.65
CA ILE A 137 -14.45 1.06 7.28
C ILE A 137 -15.50 1.82 6.47
N VAL A 138 -15.06 2.61 5.50
CA VAL A 138 -15.93 3.49 4.70
C VAL A 138 -16.48 2.75 3.49
N THR A 139 -15.65 1.96 2.82
CA THR A 139 -16.03 1.18 1.63
C THR A 139 -15.03 0.06 1.39
N GLY A 140 -15.46 -0.97 0.65
CA GLY A 140 -14.60 -2.05 0.20
C GLY A 140 -14.91 -2.52 -1.21
N SER A 141 -13.91 -3.09 -1.88
CA SER A 141 -14.02 -3.67 -3.21
C SER A 141 -13.24 -4.96 -3.27
N LEU A 142 -13.88 -6.04 -3.74
CA LEU A 142 -13.15 -7.15 -4.33
C LEU A 142 -12.46 -6.63 -5.59
N TYR A 143 -11.19 -6.97 -5.80
CA TYR A 143 -10.47 -6.61 -7.03
C TYR A 143 -9.80 -7.79 -7.75
N ARG A 144 -9.62 -8.91 -7.05
CA ARG A 144 -9.16 -10.17 -7.65
C ARG A 144 -9.96 -11.36 -7.16
N ASP A 145 -10.26 -12.28 -8.06
CA ASP A 145 -10.93 -13.55 -7.79
C ASP A 145 -10.30 -14.67 -8.62
N ARG A 146 -9.64 -15.62 -7.94
CA ARG A 146 -8.91 -16.77 -8.50
C ARG A 146 -7.95 -16.37 -9.62
N GLY A 147 -7.13 -15.36 -9.35
CA GLY A 147 -6.17 -14.81 -10.32
C GLY A 147 -6.75 -13.76 -11.29
N ASN A 148 -8.07 -13.75 -11.50
CA ASN A 148 -8.72 -12.86 -12.46
C ASN A 148 -9.05 -11.49 -11.84
N VAL A 149 -8.89 -10.43 -12.62
CA VAL A 149 -9.36 -9.10 -12.23
C VAL A 149 -10.88 -9.12 -12.15
N ARG A 150 -11.42 -8.74 -10.99
CA ARG A 150 -12.86 -8.67 -10.74
C ARG A 150 -13.14 -7.53 -9.79
N TYR A 151 -13.75 -6.47 -10.29
CA TYR A 151 -14.19 -5.35 -9.47
C TYR A 151 -15.63 -5.55 -9.04
N ALA A 152 -15.85 -5.59 -7.72
CA ALA A 152 -17.17 -5.67 -7.14
C ALA A 152 -17.17 -5.03 -5.75
N ARG A 153 -18.05 -4.05 -5.55
CA ARG A 153 -18.28 -3.42 -4.25
C ARG A 153 -18.71 -4.45 -3.22
N LEU A 154 -18.15 -4.33 -2.02
CA LEU A 154 -18.44 -5.21 -0.88
C LEU A 154 -19.36 -4.49 0.10
N GLY A 155 -20.42 -5.18 0.53
CA GLY A 155 -21.25 -4.76 1.65
C GLY A 155 -20.68 -5.22 3.00
N GLN A 156 -21.25 -4.69 4.07
CA GLN A 156 -20.86 -5.00 5.46
C GLN A 156 -21.10 -6.47 5.83
N GLU A 157 -22.05 -7.11 5.15
CA GLU A 157 -22.36 -8.53 5.30
C GLU A 157 -21.26 -9.46 4.78
N SER A 158 -20.34 -8.95 3.95
CA SER A 158 -19.27 -9.77 3.38
C SER A 158 -18.29 -10.29 4.45
N ASN A 159 -17.82 -11.52 4.27
CA ASN A 159 -16.88 -12.15 5.20
C ASN A 159 -15.57 -11.38 5.36
N SER A 160 -15.08 -10.76 4.28
CA SER A 160 -13.87 -9.91 4.30
C SER A 160 -14.10 -8.63 5.12
N TRP A 161 -15.26 -7.99 4.99
CA TRP A 161 -15.61 -6.81 5.78
C TRP A 161 -15.71 -7.15 7.26
N GLN A 162 -16.46 -8.20 7.61
CA GLN A 162 -16.58 -8.65 9.01
C GLN A 162 -15.22 -9.06 9.59
N ARG A 163 -14.37 -9.72 8.79
CA ARG A 163 -13.01 -10.02 9.22
C ARG A 163 -12.23 -8.75 9.52
N LEU A 164 -12.25 -7.77 8.62
CA LEU A 164 -11.53 -6.54 8.81
C LEU A 164 -12.03 -5.80 10.06
N ALA A 165 -13.35 -5.72 10.25
CA ALA A 165 -13.94 -5.09 11.44
C ALA A 165 -13.36 -5.69 12.73
N ARG A 166 -13.28 -7.02 12.84
CA ARG A 166 -12.66 -7.71 13.99
C ARG A 166 -11.17 -7.44 14.15
N ILE A 167 -10.43 -7.23 13.06
CA ILE A 167 -9.00 -6.84 13.13
C ILE A 167 -8.89 -5.43 13.70
N LEU A 168 -9.75 -4.52 13.24
CA LEU A 168 -9.74 -3.11 13.63
C LEU A 168 -10.27 -2.86 15.04
N GLU A 169 -10.98 -3.81 15.65
CA GLU A 169 -11.34 -3.77 17.09
C GLU A 169 -10.11 -3.59 17.99
N ALA A 170 -8.93 -4.06 17.57
CA ALA A 170 -7.70 -3.88 18.32
C ALA A 170 -7.22 -2.42 18.35
N ARG A 171 -7.23 -1.73 17.20
CA ARG A 171 -6.84 -0.33 17.04
C ARG A 171 -7.00 0.14 15.58
N PHE A 172 -7.11 1.45 15.42
CA PHE A 172 -6.79 2.15 14.18
C PHE A 172 -5.34 2.62 14.21
N VAL A 173 -4.66 2.57 13.07
CA VAL A 173 -3.20 2.82 13.02
C VAL A 173 -2.84 4.21 12.53
N ASP A 174 -3.80 4.90 11.93
CA ASP A 174 -3.67 6.21 11.26
C ASP A 174 -5.09 6.80 11.08
N GLU A 175 -5.20 8.10 10.80
CA GLU A 175 -6.46 8.78 10.52
C GLU A 175 -7.12 8.29 9.22
N ALA A 176 -6.32 7.99 8.20
CA ALA A 176 -6.83 7.43 6.95
C ALA A 176 -5.82 6.52 6.25
N PHE A 177 -6.26 5.30 5.95
CA PHE A 177 -5.42 4.32 5.28
C PHE A 177 -6.25 3.34 4.46
N VAL A 178 -5.55 2.55 3.66
CA VAL A 178 -6.13 1.47 2.87
C VAL A 178 -5.54 0.14 3.31
N ILE A 179 -6.37 -0.89 3.37
CA ILE A 179 -5.94 -2.23 3.77
C ILE A 179 -6.44 -3.26 2.77
N ASP A 180 -5.53 -4.11 2.33
CA ASP A 180 -5.81 -5.21 1.42
C ASP A 180 -5.89 -6.50 2.22
N LEU A 181 -6.99 -7.22 2.06
CA LEU A 181 -7.18 -8.56 2.59
C LEU A 181 -7.12 -9.59 1.47
N GLY A 182 -6.50 -10.73 1.76
CA GLY A 182 -6.37 -11.88 0.88
C GLY A 182 -7.01 -13.10 1.52
N LEU A 183 -7.88 -13.79 0.78
CA LEU A 183 -8.48 -15.04 1.22
C LEU A 183 -7.52 -16.21 0.93
N THR A 184 -7.11 -16.92 1.96
CA THR A 184 -6.35 -18.17 1.86
C THR A 184 -7.22 -19.37 2.26
N GLU A 185 -6.68 -20.58 2.20
CA GLU A 185 -7.30 -21.77 2.79
C GLU A 185 -7.52 -21.66 4.32
N HIS A 186 -6.80 -20.76 4.99
CA HIS A 186 -6.91 -20.48 6.42
C HIS A 186 -7.72 -19.20 6.71
N GLY A 187 -8.45 -18.69 5.73
CA GLY A 187 -9.29 -17.50 5.83
C GLY A 187 -8.60 -16.20 5.44
N TRP A 188 -9.26 -15.09 5.75
CA TRP A 188 -8.83 -13.75 5.34
C TRP A 188 -7.66 -13.23 6.18
N LYS A 189 -6.59 -12.82 5.50
CA LYS A 189 -5.35 -12.28 6.04
C LYS A 189 -5.04 -10.90 5.47
N ILE A 190 -4.36 -10.06 6.23
CA ILE A 190 -3.83 -8.78 5.77
C ILE A 190 -2.69 -9.06 4.78
N VAL A 191 -2.84 -8.60 3.56
CA VAL A 191 -1.84 -8.67 2.50
C VAL A 191 -0.91 -7.46 2.60
N GLU A 192 -1.51 -6.28 2.76
CA GLU A 192 -0.81 -5.00 2.71
C GLU A 192 -1.63 -3.91 3.38
N MET A 193 -0.92 -2.92 3.91
CA MET A 193 -1.47 -1.63 4.25
C MET A 193 -0.86 -0.59 3.33
N ASN A 194 -1.68 0.32 2.82
CA ASN A 194 -1.31 1.32 1.84
C ASN A 194 -1.68 2.70 2.36
N ASN A 195 -0.93 3.72 1.93
CA ASN A 195 -1.41 5.08 2.10
C ASN A 195 -2.70 5.27 1.27
N ILE A 196 -3.58 6.15 1.74
CA ILE A 196 -4.80 6.45 1.00
C ILE A 196 -4.54 7.37 -0.20
N ASN A 197 -3.46 8.16 -0.18
CA ASN A 197 -3.19 9.19 -1.20
C ASN A 197 -3.09 8.61 -2.61
N SER A 198 -2.55 7.41 -2.77
CA SER A 198 -2.32 6.81 -4.08
C SER A 198 -2.89 5.40 -4.24
N ALA A 199 -3.76 4.99 -3.33
CA ALA A 199 -4.45 3.72 -3.44
C ALA A 199 -5.39 3.67 -4.65
N GLY A 200 -5.31 2.59 -5.42
CA GLY A 200 -6.30 2.26 -6.43
C GLY A 200 -7.69 2.10 -5.80
N ILE A 201 -8.69 2.76 -6.39
CA ILE A 201 -10.06 2.85 -5.86
C ILE A 201 -10.89 1.60 -6.19
N TYR A 202 -10.69 1.00 -7.37
CA TYR A 202 -11.51 -0.11 -7.87
C TYR A 202 -13.02 0.23 -7.86
N ASP A 203 -13.88 -0.66 -7.35
CA ASP A 203 -15.34 -0.43 -7.26
C ASP A 203 -15.78 0.19 -5.91
N CYS A 204 -14.82 0.70 -5.13
CA CYS A 204 -15.12 1.42 -3.89
C CYS A 204 -15.97 2.68 -4.16
N ASP A 205 -16.77 3.07 -3.17
CA ASP A 205 -17.61 4.25 -3.26
C ASP A 205 -16.79 5.54 -3.08
N THR A 206 -16.54 6.25 -4.19
CA THR A 206 -15.77 7.49 -4.20
C THR A 206 -16.44 8.63 -3.44
N ASN A 207 -17.78 8.69 -3.44
CA ASN A 207 -18.51 9.70 -2.69
C ASN A 207 -18.42 9.45 -1.19
N ALA A 208 -18.47 8.19 -0.77
CA ALA A 208 -18.28 7.81 0.63
C ALA A 208 -16.86 8.17 1.10
N ILE A 209 -15.83 7.88 0.30
CA ILE A 209 -14.44 8.25 0.59
C ILE A 209 -14.30 9.77 0.73
N ALA A 210 -14.78 10.53 -0.25
CA ALA A 210 -14.69 11.99 -0.23
C ALA A 210 -15.43 12.61 0.96
N SER A 211 -16.63 12.10 1.25
CA SER A 211 -17.45 12.58 2.39
C SER A 211 -16.77 12.28 3.73
N ALA A 212 -16.19 11.09 3.89
CA ALA A 212 -15.49 10.70 5.10
C ALA A 212 -14.22 11.53 5.33
N LEU A 213 -13.40 11.74 4.29
CA LEU A 213 -12.22 12.60 4.36
C LEU A 213 -12.61 14.04 4.72
N TYR A 214 -13.63 14.60 4.04
CA TYR A 214 -14.09 15.95 4.31
C TYR A 214 -14.62 16.11 5.74
N GLY A 215 -15.42 15.15 6.21
CA GLY A 215 -15.92 15.12 7.59
C GLY A 215 -14.81 15.05 8.63
N TRP A 216 -13.80 14.18 8.40
CA TRP A 216 -12.61 14.11 9.24
C TRP A 216 -11.87 15.46 9.31
N HIS A 217 -11.65 16.11 8.17
CA HIS A 217 -10.98 17.41 8.13
C HIS A 217 -11.75 18.50 8.88
N LEU A 218 -13.08 18.57 8.71
CA LEU A 218 -13.93 19.53 9.43
C LEU A 218 -13.95 19.31 10.95
N SER A 219 -13.67 18.09 11.42
CA SER A 219 -13.60 17.80 12.86
C SER A 219 -12.42 18.49 13.57
N GLY A 220 -11.52 19.15 12.82
CA GLY A 220 -10.35 19.86 13.37
C GLY A 220 -9.22 18.92 13.84
N ARG A 221 -9.45 17.61 13.84
CA ARG A 221 -8.49 16.58 14.24
C ARG A 221 -7.27 16.47 13.31
N GLY A 222 -7.34 17.06 12.11
CA GLY A 222 -6.26 17.06 11.11
C GLY A 222 -5.36 18.31 11.08
N THR A 223 -5.42 19.20 12.08
CA THR A 223 -4.55 20.41 12.13
C THR A 223 -3.35 20.29 13.06
N GLY A 224 -3.15 19.12 13.67
CA GLY A 224 -2.02 18.82 14.54
C GLY A 224 -0.81 18.31 13.77
N THR A 225 0.08 19.24 13.41
CA THR A 225 1.51 19.03 13.12
C THR A 225 1.89 18.02 12.02
N ALA A 226 2.42 18.58 10.92
CA ALA A 226 3.47 17.93 10.14
C ALA A 226 4.52 17.30 11.07
N GLY A 227 4.79 16.01 10.87
CA GLY A 227 5.98 15.33 11.37
C GLY A 227 6.04 15.10 12.88
N SER A 228 5.25 14.16 13.41
CA SER A 228 5.82 13.32 14.45
C SER A 228 6.69 12.28 13.76
N GLU A 229 8.00 12.49 13.82
CA GLU A 229 9.00 11.46 13.56
C GLU A 229 8.68 10.21 14.39
N HIS A 230 7.94 9.28 13.83
CA HIS A 230 8.26 7.89 14.06
C HIS A 230 9.38 7.57 13.09
N GLN A 231 10.60 7.88 13.54
CA GLN A 231 11.76 7.10 13.13
C GLN A 231 11.40 5.64 13.40
N VAL A 232 10.90 4.96 12.37
CA VAL A 232 11.26 3.56 12.20
C VAL A 232 12.76 3.65 12.01
N ALA A 233 13.49 3.33 13.09
CA ALA A 233 14.92 3.14 13.02
C ALA A 233 15.21 2.27 11.78
N ILE A 234 16.03 2.84 10.91
CA ILE A 234 16.51 2.28 9.65
C ILE A 234 16.95 0.84 9.86
#